data_AF-A0A2G2R610-F1
#
_entry.id   AF-A0A2G2R610-F1
#
_cell.length_a   1.000
_cell.length_b   1.000
_cell.length_c   1.000
_cell.angle_alpha   90.00
_cell.angle_beta   90.00
_cell.angle_gamma   90.00
#
_symmetry.space_group_name_H-M   'P 1'
#
loop_
_entity.id
_entity.type
_entity.pdbx_description
1 polymer ?
#
loop_
_entity_poly.entity_id
_entity_poly.type
_entity_poly.pdbx_seq_one_letter_code
_entity_poly.pdbx_strand_id
1 'polypeptide(L)' 'MSGFLQMRVFSLMVAALSIAGLAFIYVVPPQSMLTDRDGVPHFSPPIINPETGDAVDLRDLVRHYKGE' A
#
# COMPACT_ATOMS: atom_id res chain seq x y z
N MET A 1 -40.61 -11.22 -9.08
CA MET A 1 -39.45 -11.67 -8.28
C MET A 1 -39.63 -11.15 -6.86
N SER A 2 -39.42 -11.97 -5.83
CA SER A 2 -39.59 -11.53 -4.43
C SER A 2 -38.44 -10.58 -4.02
N GLY A 3 -38.74 -9.53 -3.27
CA GLY A 3 -37.72 -8.55 -2.82
C GLY A 3 -36.57 -9.19 -2.03
N PHE A 4 -36.84 -10.30 -1.35
CA PHE A 4 -35.83 -11.10 -0.67
C PHE A 4 -34.81 -11.75 -1.61
N LEU A 5 -35.25 -12.26 -2.76
CA LEU A 5 -34.35 -12.83 -3.77
C LEU A 5 -33.50 -11.71 -4.41
N GLN A 6 -34.09 -10.55 -4.67
CA GLN A 6 -33.37 -9.40 -5.21
C GLN A 6 -32.28 -8.93 -4.25
N MET A 7 -32.56 -8.85 -2.94
CA MET A 7 -31.54 -8.47 -1.96
C MET A 7 -30.42 -9.50 -1.85
N ARG A 8 -30.73 -10.80 -1.86
CA ARG A 8 -29.69 -11.84 -1.82
C ARG A 8 -28.74 -11.76 -3.02
N VAL A 9 -29.28 -11.59 -4.22
CA VAL A 9 -28.45 -11.46 -5.44
C VAL A 9 -27.60 -10.20 -5.36
N PHE A 10 -28.18 -9.06 -4.96
CA PHE A 10 -27.44 -7.82 -4.79
C PHE A 10 -26.30 -7.95 -3.78
N SER A 11 -26.58 -8.49 -2.58
CA SER A 11 -25.56 -8.68 -1.55
C SER A 11 -24.45 -9.63 -1.99
N LEU A 12 -24.79 -10.73 -2.69
CA LEU A 12 -23.79 -11.65 -3.23
C LEU A 12 -22.90 -10.99 -4.29
N MET A 13 -23.48 -10.18 -5.18
CA MET A 13 -22.71 -9.44 -6.17
C MET A 13 -21.76 -8.44 -5.51
N VAL A 14 -22.24 -7.66 -4.54
CA VAL A 14 -21.40 -6.71 -3.81
C VAL A 14 -20.27 -7.44 -3.10
N ALA A 15 -20.56 -8.52 -2.38
CA ALA A 15 -19.54 -9.32 -1.70
C ALA A 15 -18.49 -9.87 -2.68
N ALA A 16 -18.93 -10.44 -3.80
CA ALA A 16 -18.04 -10.97 -4.83
C ALA A 16 -17.14 -9.88 -5.42
N LEU A 17 -17.71 -8.72 -5.76
CA LEU A 17 -16.95 -7.58 -6.30
C LEU A 17 -15.96 -7.01 -5.26
N SER A 18 -16.35 -6.92 -3.99
CA SER A 18 -15.45 -6.48 -2.92
C SER A 18 -14.27 -7.43 -2.73
N ILE A 19 -14.53 -8.74 -2.67
CA ILE A 19 -13.47 -9.76 -2.54
C ILE A 19 -12.55 -9.72 -3.76
N ALA A 20 -13.11 -9.66 -4.97
CA ALA A 20 -12.33 -9.59 -6.20
C ALA A 20 -11.48 -8.31 -6.26
N GLY A 21 -12.03 -7.16 -5.89
CA GLY A 21 -11.30 -5.88 -5.85
C GLY A 21 -10.15 -5.90 -4.84
N LEU A 22 -10.38 -6.44 -3.65
CA LEU A 22 -9.31 -6.59 -2.64
C LEU A 22 -8.23 -7.54 -3.11
N ALA A 23 -8.61 -8.72 -3.65
CA ALA A 23 -7.66 -9.68 -4.20
C ALA A 23 -6.85 -9.08 -5.36
N PHE A 24 -7.49 -8.28 -6.21
CA PHE A 24 -6.84 -7.61 -7.34
C PHE A 24 -5.74 -6.64 -6.89
N ILE A 25 -5.95 -5.90 -5.80
CA ILE A 25 -4.94 -4.97 -5.25
C ILE A 25 -3.66 -5.71 -4.84
N TYR A 26 -3.74 -6.95 -4.36
CA TYR A 26 -2.53 -7.72 -4.04
C TYR A 26 -1.78 -8.24 -5.26
N VAL A 27 -2.48 -8.46 -6.38
CA VAL A 27 -1.87 -8.88 -7.66
C VAL A 27 -1.29 -7.69 -8.41
N VAL A 28 -1.98 -6.55 -8.37
CA VAL A 28 -1.59 -5.29 -9.01
C VAL A 28 -1.55 -4.20 -7.94
N PRO A 29 -0.49 -4.19 -7.11
CA PRO A 29 -0.38 -3.22 -6.04
C PRO A 29 -0.26 -1.79 -6.59
N PRO A 30 -1.00 -0.82 -6.04
CA PRO A 30 -0.75 0.58 -6.33
C PRO A 30 0.66 0.97 -5.88
N GLN A 31 1.18 2.05 -6.46
CA GLN A 31 2.54 2.54 -6.14
C GLN A 31 2.76 2.77 -4.64
N SER A 32 1.71 3.12 -3.88
CA SER A 32 1.77 3.32 -2.43
C SER A 32 2.08 2.06 -1.63
N MET A 33 1.89 0.88 -2.21
CA MET A 33 2.17 -0.41 -1.59
C MET A 33 3.51 -1.00 -2.04
N LEU A 34 4.24 -0.32 -2.92
CA LEU A 34 5.53 -0.78 -3.41
C LEU A 34 6.67 -0.34 -2.48
N THR A 35 7.65 -1.22 -2.36
CA THR A 35 8.92 -0.98 -1.68
C THR A 35 10.06 -1.20 -2.66
N ASP A 36 11.20 -0.55 -2.44
CA ASP A 36 12.42 -0.81 -3.22
C ASP A 36 13.14 -2.10 -2.80
N ARG A 37 14.33 -2.35 -3.39
CA ARG A 37 15.18 -3.52 -3.13
C ARG A 37 15.53 -3.67 -1.65
N ASP A 38 15.60 -2.56 -0.92
CA ASP A 38 15.99 -2.52 0.48
C ASP A 38 14.78 -2.55 1.42
N GLY A 39 13.57 -2.69 0.86
CA GLY A 39 12.30 -2.73 1.59
C GLY A 39 11.77 -1.36 1.97
N VAL A 40 12.34 -0.26 1.45
CA VAL A 40 11.88 1.10 1.77
C VAL A 40 10.63 1.44 0.97
N PRO A 41 9.51 1.80 1.62
CA PRO A 41 8.29 2.22 0.93
C PRO A 41 8.53 3.42 0.01
N HIS A 42 7.97 3.40 -1.21
CA HIS A 42 8.12 4.48 -2.19
C HIS A 42 7.63 5.84 -1.71
N PHE A 43 6.66 5.87 -0.79
CA PHE A 43 6.09 7.08 -0.21
C PHE A 43 6.51 7.30 1.25
N SER A 44 7.69 6.82 1.62
CA SER A 44 8.26 7.11 2.93
C SER A 44 8.52 8.62 3.05
N PRO A 45 8.02 9.29 4.10
CA PRO A 45 8.36 10.69 4.32
C PRO A 45 9.85 10.83 4.65
N PRO A 46 10.46 11.98 4.34
CA PRO A 46 11.83 12.24 4.77
C PRO A 46 11.92 12.33 6.30
N ILE A 47 13.06 11.93 6.84
CA ILE A 47 13.37 11.95 8.28
C ILE A 47 14.21 13.18 8.59
N ILE A 48 13.99 13.80 9.74
CA ILE A 48 14.78 14.94 10.17
C ILE A 48 16.15 14.49 10.72
N ASN A 49 17.22 15.14 10.26
CA ASN A 49 18.54 15.00 10.88
C ASN A 49 18.51 15.71 12.26
N PRO A 50 18.75 14.99 13.37
CA PRO A 50 18.65 15.58 14.70
C PRO A 50 19.76 16.61 14.99
N GLU A 51 20.88 16.56 14.27
CA GLU A 51 22.01 17.47 14.46
C GLU A 51 21.87 18.74 13.63
N THR A 52 21.45 18.63 12.36
CA THR A 52 21.38 19.77 11.43
C THR A 52 19.97 20.33 11.23
N GLY A 53 18.93 19.53 11.50
CA GLY A 53 17.53 19.87 11.22
C GLY A 53 17.10 19.64 9.77
N ASP A 54 17.98 19.15 8.90
CA ASP A 54 17.69 18.93 7.49
C ASP A 54 16.77 17.71 7.26
N ALA A 55 15.98 17.76 6.19
CA ALA A 55 15.20 16.62 5.73
C ALA A 55 16.10 15.64 4.95
N VAL A 56 16.14 14.38 5.38
CA VAL A 56 16.96 13.32 4.80
C VAL A 56 16.07 12.21 4.27
N ASP A 57 16.36 11.71 3.07
CA ASP A 57 15.63 10.58 2.50
C ASP A 57 15.97 9.29 3.28
N LEU A 58 14.95 8.50 3.63
CA LEU A 58 15.14 7.23 4.34
C LEU A 58 16.09 6.27 3.58
N ARG A 59 16.11 6.34 2.25
CA ARG A 59 17.03 5.54 1.41
C ARG A 59 18.49 5.91 1.64
N ASP A 60 18.78 7.18 1.92
CA ASP A 60 20.13 7.63 2.25
C ASP A 60 20.59 7.02 3.58
N LEU A 61 19.70 6.99 4.58
CA LEU A 61 19.98 6.39 5.88
C LEU A 61 20.24 4.88 5.74
N VAL A 62 19.41 4.18 4.95
CA VAL A 62 19.56 2.73 4.74
C VAL A 62 20.86 2.41 4.01
N ARG A 63 21.22 3.17 2.96
CA ARG A 63 22.49 3.00 2.25
C ARG A 63 23.69 3.26 3.17
N HIS A 64 23.64 4.36 3.93
CA HIS A 64 24.67 4.69 4.90
C HIS A 64 24.85 3.57 5.95
N TYR A 65 23.76 3.02 6.49
CA TYR A 65 23.80 1.91 7.44
C TYR A 65 24.39 0.62 6.83
N LYS A 66 24.12 0.36 5.55
CA LYS A 66 24.69 -0.78 4.81
C LYS A 66 26.15 -0.58 4.39
N GLY A 67 26.67 0.64 4.46
CA GLY A 67 28.00 1.00 3.99
C GLY A 67 28.12 1.12 2.46
N GLU A 68 27.00 1.40 1.78
CA GLU A 68 26.95 1.72 0.34
C GLU A 68 27.23 3.20 0.05
#